data_AF-A0A4R5FAE5-F1
#
_entry.id   AF-A0A4R5FAE5-F1
#
_cell.length_a   1.000
_cell.length_b   1.000
_cell.length_c   1.000
_cell.angle_alpha   90.00
_cell.angle_beta   90.00
_cell.angle_gamma   90.00
#
_symmetry.space_group_name_H-M   'P 1'
#
loop_
_entity.id
_entity.type
_entity.pdbx_description
1 polymer ?
#
loop_
_entity_poly.entity_id
_entity_poly.type
_entity_poly.pdbx_seq_one_letter_code
_entity_poly.pdbx_strand_id
1 'polypeptide(L)'
;MKNFILGSIITFLVMLCAFFYFQNTSLTASLNTYRYSKELINKDLQKAKEDYYIEQQSDNINLILFTVTILFTIFGATTFIGVKSEFHSQTKETNNRYDAQKEEYNKSVIHINNLKSGFSFQYASNMHKDFKDLLLKSTVDVSVLTETGIIACEHYCYAIGYNSNNNEKFDEAIYVIINSILSKIIENTNNCGNINLINMDYIRFINAKKVIDLSLGENELKKFSIIFSRLSFPTLG
;
A
#
# COMPACT_ATOMS: atom_id res chain seq x y z
N MET A 1 -8.93 28.52 11.54
CA MET A 1 -9.11 28.88 12.97
C MET A 1 -7.87 28.62 13.85
N LYS A 2 -7.15 27.48 13.73
CA LYS A 2 -5.98 27.18 14.59
C LYS A 2 -4.83 28.21 14.55
N ASN A 3 -4.45 28.70 13.36
CA ASN A 3 -3.38 29.72 13.22
C ASN A 3 -3.75 31.08 13.83
N PHE A 4 -5.05 31.39 13.91
CA PHE A 4 -5.55 32.63 14.49
C PHE A 4 -5.43 32.63 16.02
N ILE A 5 -5.67 31.48 16.67
CA ILE A 5 -5.54 31.32 18.11
C ILE A 5 -4.06 31.42 18.54
N LEU A 6 -3.17 30.74 17.82
CA LEU A 6 -1.73 30.81 18.13
C LEU A 6 -1.18 32.23 17.93
N GLY A 7 -1.56 32.88 16.83
CA GLY A 7 -1.20 34.28 16.56
C GLY A 7 -1.71 35.24 17.63
N SER A 8 -2.94 35.06 18.11
CA SER A 8 -3.56 35.90 19.15
C SER A 8 -2.90 35.72 20.53
N ILE A 9 -2.46 34.50 20.86
CA ILE A 9 -1.73 34.23 22.10
C ILE A 9 -0.36 34.91 22.06
N ILE A 10 0.35 34.85 20.93
CA ILE A 10 1.67 35.50 20.76
C ILE A 10 1.53 37.03 20.88
N THR A 11 0.55 37.65 20.23
CA THR A 11 0.35 39.11 20.35
C THR A 11 -0.05 39.53 21.76
N PHE A 12 -0.88 38.74 22.44
CA PHE A 12 -1.23 39.01 23.85
C PHE A 12 0.00 38.94 24.76
N LEU A 13 0.87 37.93 24.56
CA LEU A 13 2.13 37.77 25.28
C LEU A 13 3.09 38.95 25.09
N VAL A 14 3.25 39.41 23.85
CA VAL A 14 4.12 40.55 23.52
C VAL A 14 3.58 41.84 24.15
N MET A 15 2.26 42.07 24.12
CA MET A 15 1.65 43.23 24.78
C MET A 15 1.85 43.20 26.30
N LEU A 16 1.74 42.03 26.92
CA LEU A 16 1.91 41.87 28.37
C LEU A 16 3.36 42.20 28.80
N CYS A 17 4.34 41.69 28.05
CA CYS A 17 5.76 42.01 28.28
C CYS A 17 6.05 43.50 28.08
N ALA A 18 5.48 44.11 27.03
CA ALA A 18 5.66 45.55 26.77
C ALA A 18 5.06 46.40 27.91
N PHE A 19 3.86 46.05 28.40
CA PHE A 19 3.22 46.75 29.50
C PHE A 19 4.08 46.77 30.77
N PHE A 20 4.62 45.61 31.16
CA PHE A 20 5.52 45.51 32.32
C PHE A 20 6.83 46.29 32.12
N TYR A 21 7.42 46.25 30.93
CA TYR A 21 8.61 47.04 30.60
C TYR A 21 8.38 48.55 30.76
N PHE A 22 7.25 49.06 30.25
CA PHE A 22 6.89 50.47 30.40
C PHE A 22 6.67 50.87 31.86
N GLN A 23 6.00 50.04 32.67
CA GLN A 23 5.85 50.32 34.10
C GLN A 23 7.18 50.39 34.83
N ASN A 24 8.10 49.45 34.59
CA ASN A 24 9.41 49.45 35.25
C ASN A 24 10.28 50.65 34.83
N THR A 25 10.20 51.07 33.57
CA THR A 25 10.90 52.27 33.07
C THR A 25 10.37 53.52 33.75
N SER A 26 9.04 53.64 33.91
CA SER A 26 8.40 54.74 34.64
C SER A 26 8.82 54.80 36.12
N LEU A 27 8.92 53.64 36.78
CA LEU A 27 9.35 53.55 38.18
C LEU A 27 10.83 53.93 38.35
N THR A 28 11.68 53.54 37.40
CA THR A 28 13.11 53.90 37.40
C THR A 28 13.30 55.41 37.17
N ALA A 29 12.49 56.00 36.29
CA ALA A 29 12.50 57.43 36.04
C ALA A 29 12.08 58.22 37.30
N SER A 30 11.03 57.82 38.02
CA SER A 30 10.61 58.50 39.24
C SER A 30 11.66 58.44 40.36
N LEU A 31 12.33 57.30 40.53
CA LEU A 31 13.47 57.11 41.43
C LEU A 31 14.63 58.08 41.14
N ASN A 32 14.99 58.22 39.86
CA ASN A 32 16.07 59.11 39.44
C ASN A 32 15.70 60.59 39.62
N THR A 33 14.47 60.97 39.33
CA THR A 33 13.97 62.34 39.57
C THR A 33 13.94 62.67 41.07
N TYR A 34 13.59 61.69 41.92
CA TYR A 34 13.61 61.85 43.38
C TYR A 34 15.03 62.07 43.92
N ARG A 35 16.02 61.29 43.45
CA ARG A 35 17.44 61.47 43.80
C ARG A 35 18.00 62.83 43.39
N TYR A 36 17.53 63.40 42.28
CA TYR A 36 17.95 64.72 41.79
C TYR A 36 17.26 65.90 42.49
N SER A 37 16.07 65.70 43.09
CA SER A 37 15.32 66.77 43.72
C SER A 37 15.65 66.94 45.22
N LYS A 38 16.61 67.83 45.50
CA LYS A 38 16.85 68.57 46.77
C LYS A 38 17.56 67.89 47.95
N GLU A 39 18.68 68.53 48.29
CA GLU A 39 19.54 68.47 49.48
C GLU A 39 18.89 68.83 50.86
N LEU A 40 17.58 68.68 51.08
CA LEU A 40 17.00 69.12 52.37
C LEU A 40 15.78 68.32 52.82
N ILE A 41 15.96 67.06 53.26
CA ILE A 41 15.02 66.32 54.13
C ILE A 41 15.77 65.20 54.89
N ASN A 42 15.30 64.91 56.10
CA ASN A 42 15.72 63.87 57.05
C ASN A 42 16.32 62.58 56.43
N LYS A 43 17.61 62.32 56.67
CA LYS A 43 18.40 61.21 56.07
C LYS A 43 17.79 59.82 56.29
N ASP A 44 17.20 59.58 57.46
CA ASP A 44 16.63 58.25 57.78
C ASP A 44 15.32 57.99 57.03
N LEU A 45 14.49 59.03 56.84
CA LEU A 45 13.27 58.94 56.03
C LEU A 45 13.60 58.77 54.54
N GLN A 46 14.68 59.39 54.09
CA GLN A 46 15.17 59.24 52.72
C GLN A 46 15.68 57.83 52.47
N LYS A 47 16.50 57.29 53.39
CA LYS A 47 17.01 55.92 53.28
C LYS A 47 15.88 54.88 53.29
N ALA A 48 14.90 55.02 54.18
CA ALA A 48 13.73 54.13 54.22
C ALA A 48 12.89 54.16 52.93
N LYS A 49 12.78 55.32 52.27
CA LYS A 49 12.10 55.44 50.97
C LYS A 49 12.91 54.87 49.82
N GLU A 50 14.22 55.12 49.80
CA GLU A 50 15.10 54.52 48.79
C GLU A 50 15.12 52.99 48.91
N ASP A 51 15.21 52.46 50.14
CA ASP A 51 15.12 51.02 50.41
C ASP A 51 13.76 50.45 49.96
N TYR A 52 12.65 51.15 50.24
CA TYR A 52 11.31 50.78 49.77
C TYR A 52 11.20 50.72 48.23
N TYR A 53 11.76 51.70 47.52
CA TYR A 53 11.74 51.72 46.05
C TYR A 53 12.67 50.68 45.44
N ILE A 54 13.81 50.38 46.07
CA ILE A 54 14.72 49.31 45.65
C ILE A 54 14.06 47.93 45.83
N GLU A 55 13.38 47.71 46.96
CA GLU A 55 12.61 46.50 47.24
C GLU A 55 11.48 46.35 46.21
N GLN A 56 10.75 47.43 45.92
CA GLN A 56 9.71 47.44 44.89
C GLN A 56 10.25 47.15 43.48
N GLN A 57 11.44 47.66 43.13
CA GLN A 57 12.08 47.38 41.85
C GLN A 57 12.54 45.91 41.76
N SER A 58 13.09 45.37 42.84
CA SER A 58 13.46 43.95 42.96
C SER A 58 12.25 43.03 42.80
N ASP A 59 11.14 43.34 43.49
CA ASP A 59 9.90 42.57 43.40
C ASP A 59 9.27 42.63 42.00
N ASN A 60 9.29 43.80 41.35
CA ASN A 60 8.83 43.95 39.98
C ASN A 60 9.69 43.17 38.98
N ILE A 61 11.02 43.15 39.15
CA ILE A 61 11.92 42.36 38.30
C ILE A 61 11.64 40.85 38.49
N ASN A 62 11.48 40.38 39.72
CA ASN A 62 11.16 38.98 40.00
C ASN A 62 9.79 38.58 39.43
N LEU A 63 8.79 39.44 39.55
CA LEU A 63 7.47 39.24 38.96
C LEU A 63 7.54 39.13 37.43
N ILE A 64 8.33 39.99 36.78
CA ILE A 64 8.55 39.94 35.32
C ILE A 64 9.24 38.65 34.93
N LEU A 65 10.33 38.28 35.60
CA LEU A 65 11.08 37.05 35.30
C LEU A 65 10.21 35.80 35.45
N PHE A 66 9.42 35.73 36.52
CA PHE A 66 8.48 34.64 36.76
C PHE A 66 7.38 34.58 35.69
N THR A 67 6.77 35.73 35.37
CA THR A 67 5.71 35.84 34.36
C THR A 67 6.23 35.41 32.98
N VAL A 68 7.37 35.95 32.56
CA VAL A 68 8.01 35.60 31.28
C VAL A 68 8.29 34.09 31.22
N THR A 69 8.83 33.51 32.30
CA THR A 69 9.14 32.07 32.36
C THR A 69 7.89 31.20 32.24
N ILE A 70 6.81 31.53 32.94
CA ILE A 70 5.53 30.82 32.82
C ILE A 70 5.01 30.90 31.40
N LEU A 71 5.06 32.08 30.79
CA LEU A 71 4.55 32.31 29.45
C LEU A 71 5.33 31.53 28.39
N PHE A 72 6.66 31.49 28.47
CA PHE A 72 7.49 30.66 27.60
C PHE A 72 7.21 29.17 27.80
N THR A 73 6.96 28.73 29.04
CA THR A 73 6.61 27.34 29.34
C THR A 73 5.26 26.95 28.73
N ILE A 74 4.24 27.81 28.87
CA ILE A 74 2.92 27.62 28.25
C ILE A 74 3.04 27.62 26.72
N PHE A 75 3.81 28.54 26.15
CA PHE A 75 4.06 28.60 24.71
C PHE A 75 4.73 27.32 24.19
N GLY A 76 5.77 26.84 24.88
CA GLY A 76 6.46 25.60 24.55
C GLY A 76 5.51 24.39 24.61
N ALA A 77 4.74 24.26 25.68
CA ALA A 77 3.80 23.15 25.87
C ALA A 77 2.69 23.17 24.80
N THR A 78 2.08 24.32 24.55
CA THR A 78 0.99 24.46 23.54
C THR A 78 1.50 24.21 22.12
N THR A 79 2.69 24.71 21.78
CA THR A 79 3.32 24.46 20.49
C THR A 79 3.63 22.98 20.31
N PHE A 80 4.23 22.34 21.32
CA PHE A 80 4.55 20.91 21.26
C PHE A 80 3.29 20.03 21.13
N ILE A 81 2.24 20.32 21.90
CA ILE A 81 0.96 19.61 21.80
C ILE A 81 0.32 19.82 20.41
N GLY A 82 0.36 21.05 19.90
CA GLY A 82 -0.16 21.39 18.58
C GLY A 82 0.56 20.62 17.46
N VAL A 83 1.89 20.66 17.46
CA VAL A 83 2.73 19.93 16.51
C VAL A 83 2.50 18.42 16.62
N LYS A 84 2.49 17.87 17.84
CA LYS A 84 2.24 16.44 18.06
C LYS A 84 0.86 16.01 17.53
N SER A 85 -0.19 16.80 17.77
CA SER A 85 -1.53 16.53 17.28
C SER A 85 -1.61 16.58 15.75
N GLU A 86 -0.92 17.54 15.13
CA GLU A 86 -0.88 17.68 13.67
C GLU A 86 -0.14 16.50 13.03
N PHE A 87 1.02 16.13 13.55
CA PHE A 87 1.75 14.93 13.12
C PHE A 87 0.90 13.68 13.23
N HIS A 88 0.21 13.47 14.37
CA HIS A 88 -0.65 12.30 14.53
C HIS A 88 -1.80 12.28 13.51
N SER A 89 -2.40 13.44 13.22
CA SER A 89 -3.45 13.56 12.21
C SER A 89 -2.94 13.22 10.81
N GLN A 90 -1.79 13.78 10.41
CA GLN A 90 -1.20 13.54 9.10
C GLN A 90 -0.74 12.09 8.91
N THR A 91 -0.19 11.47 9.95
CA THR A 91 0.16 10.04 9.92
C THR A 91 -1.09 9.18 9.75
N LYS A 92 -2.18 9.49 10.48
CA LYS A 92 -3.45 8.76 10.34
C LYS A 92 -4.05 8.92 8.94
N GLU A 93 -4.05 10.13 8.39
CA GLU A 93 -4.52 10.39 7.03
C GLU A 93 -3.68 9.61 5.99
N THR A 94 -2.36 9.63 6.13
CA THR A 94 -1.44 8.90 5.24
C THR A 94 -1.69 7.40 5.29
N ASN A 95 -1.88 6.83 6.48
CA ASN A 95 -2.20 5.41 6.63
C ASN A 95 -3.54 5.06 5.99
N ASN A 96 -4.57 5.87 6.19
CA ASN A 96 -5.87 5.66 5.56
C ASN A 96 -5.78 5.71 4.03
N ARG A 97 -4.99 6.64 3.48
CA ARG A 97 -4.76 6.74 2.03
C ARG A 97 -4.01 5.52 1.50
N TYR A 98 -3.01 5.04 2.24
CA TYR A 98 -2.28 3.82 1.90
C TYR A 98 -3.19 2.59 1.89
N ASP A 99 -4.03 2.42 2.92
CA ASP A 99 -4.95 1.30 3.01
C ASP A 99 -5.99 1.33 1.88
N ALA A 100 -6.51 2.51 1.53
CA ALA A 100 -7.42 2.68 0.39
C ALA A 100 -6.75 2.31 -0.94
N GLN A 101 -5.50 2.75 -1.17
CA GLN A 101 -4.74 2.38 -2.37
C GLN A 101 -4.45 0.89 -2.43
N LYS A 102 -4.16 0.26 -1.29
CA LYS A 102 -3.94 -1.18 -1.20
C LYS A 102 -5.21 -1.96 -1.54
N GLU A 103 -6.37 -1.51 -1.07
CA GLU A 103 -7.66 -2.11 -1.40
C GLU A 103 -7.97 -1.97 -2.90
N GLU A 104 -7.77 -0.79 -3.47
CA GLU A 104 -7.97 -0.53 -4.90
C GLU A 104 -7.04 -1.39 -5.76
N TYR A 105 -5.75 -1.47 -5.40
CA TYR A 105 -4.79 -2.35 -6.05
C TYR A 105 -5.25 -3.81 -6.03
N ASN A 106 -5.71 -4.32 -4.88
CA ASN A 106 -6.22 -5.70 -4.78
C ASN A 106 -7.44 -5.92 -5.70
N LYS A 107 -8.36 -4.96 -5.78
CA LYS A 107 -9.50 -5.02 -6.72
C LYS A 107 -9.02 -5.04 -8.17
N SER A 108 -8.03 -4.22 -8.53
CA SER A 108 -7.45 -4.22 -9.87
C SER A 108 -6.77 -5.55 -10.21
N VAL A 109 -6.03 -6.16 -9.27
CA VAL A 109 -5.41 -7.48 -9.47
C VAL A 109 -6.46 -8.55 -9.73
N ILE A 110 -7.53 -8.59 -8.92
CA ILE A 110 -8.65 -9.53 -9.14
C ILE A 110 -9.28 -9.31 -10.52
N HIS A 111 -9.52 -8.06 -10.91
CA HIS A 111 -10.09 -7.73 -12.21
C HIS A 111 -9.20 -8.18 -13.38
N ILE A 112 -7.89 -7.90 -13.32
CA ILE A 112 -6.92 -8.31 -14.34
C ILE A 112 -6.84 -9.83 -14.44
N ASN A 113 -6.82 -10.54 -13.31
CA ASN A 113 -6.80 -12.00 -13.32
C ASN A 113 -8.08 -12.58 -13.92
N ASN A 114 -9.25 -12.05 -13.58
CA ASN A 114 -10.50 -12.48 -14.19
C ASN A 114 -10.52 -12.24 -15.72
N LEU A 115 -9.96 -11.12 -16.19
CA LEU A 115 -9.78 -10.89 -17.63
C LEU A 115 -8.84 -11.94 -18.24
N LYS A 116 -7.67 -12.20 -17.64
CA LYS A 116 -6.74 -13.25 -18.10
C LYS A 116 -7.40 -14.63 -18.14
N SER A 117 -8.22 -14.94 -17.14
CA SER A 117 -9.02 -16.17 -17.08
C SER A 117 -9.99 -16.25 -18.27
N GLY A 118 -10.78 -15.20 -18.49
CA GLY A 118 -11.71 -15.11 -19.62
C GLY A 118 -11.04 -15.22 -20.99
N PHE A 119 -9.91 -14.52 -21.20
CA PHE A 119 -9.13 -14.63 -22.44
C PHE A 119 -8.59 -16.05 -22.64
N SER A 120 -8.03 -16.66 -21.59
CA SER A 120 -7.51 -18.03 -21.65
C SER A 120 -8.61 -19.04 -21.96
N PHE A 121 -9.78 -18.87 -21.34
CA PHE A 121 -10.96 -19.70 -21.61
C PHE A 121 -11.43 -19.56 -23.07
N GLN A 122 -11.53 -18.34 -23.59
CA GLN A 122 -11.98 -18.11 -24.97
C GLN A 122 -10.99 -18.72 -25.98
N TYR A 123 -9.69 -18.53 -25.74
CA TYR A 123 -8.65 -19.14 -26.57
C TYR A 123 -8.71 -20.67 -26.53
N ALA A 124 -8.82 -21.26 -25.33
CA ALA A 124 -8.96 -22.70 -25.14
C ALA A 124 -10.22 -23.25 -25.82
N SER A 125 -11.34 -22.53 -25.76
CA SER A 125 -12.58 -22.91 -26.43
C SER A 125 -12.45 -22.92 -27.96
N ASN A 126 -11.70 -21.99 -28.54
CA ASN A 126 -11.42 -21.99 -29.98
C ASN A 126 -10.53 -23.19 -30.37
N MET A 127 -9.46 -23.43 -29.62
CA MET A 127 -8.59 -24.60 -29.82
C MET A 127 -9.35 -25.92 -29.63
N HIS A 128 -10.26 -25.99 -28.66
CA HIS A 128 -11.11 -27.17 -28.46
C HIS A 128 -12.12 -27.36 -29.60
N LYS A 129 -12.62 -26.28 -30.21
CA LYS A 129 -13.41 -26.39 -31.43
C LYS A 129 -12.58 -26.97 -32.57
N ASP A 130 -11.38 -26.45 -32.80
CA ASP A 130 -10.46 -26.97 -33.82
C ASP A 130 -10.11 -28.45 -33.57
N PHE A 131 -9.92 -28.83 -32.30
CA PHE A 131 -9.73 -30.21 -31.88
C PHE A 131 -10.93 -31.11 -32.26
N LYS A 132 -12.16 -30.65 -32.01
CA LYS A 132 -13.36 -31.39 -32.43
C LYS A 132 -13.46 -31.50 -33.95
N ASP A 133 -13.13 -30.44 -34.67
CA ASP A 133 -13.14 -30.44 -36.13
C ASP A 133 -12.10 -31.41 -36.70
N LEU A 134 -10.93 -31.56 -36.05
CA LEU A 134 -9.93 -32.57 -36.40
C LEU A 134 -10.43 -34.01 -36.19
N LEU A 135 -11.20 -34.28 -35.13
CA LEU A 135 -11.79 -35.59 -34.87
C LEU A 135 -12.83 -36.02 -35.92
N LEU A 136 -13.43 -35.07 -36.62
CA LEU A 136 -14.45 -35.33 -37.65
C LEU A 136 -13.86 -35.57 -39.05
N LYS A 137 -12.54 -35.39 -39.22
CA LYS A 137 -11.88 -35.61 -40.52
C LYS A 137 -11.82 -37.11 -40.85
N SER A 138 -11.90 -37.42 -42.14
CA SER A 138 -11.79 -38.81 -42.66
C SER A 138 -10.46 -39.47 -42.34
N THR A 139 -9.40 -38.68 -42.22
CA THR A 139 -8.08 -39.09 -41.73
C THR A 139 -7.67 -38.14 -40.63
N VAL A 140 -7.46 -38.69 -39.44
CA VAL A 140 -7.08 -37.92 -38.24
C VAL A 140 -5.55 -37.89 -38.18
N ASP A 141 -4.98 -36.69 -38.32
CA ASP A 141 -3.57 -36.46 -38.00
C ASP A 141 -3.41 -36.45 -36.48
N VAL A 142 -2.93 -37.57 -35.93
CA VAL A 142 -2.80 -37.76 -34.48
C VAL A 142 -1.79 -36.80 -33.86
N SER A 143 -0.76 -36.38 -34.60
CA SER A 143 0.21 -35.39 -34.12
C SER A 143 -0.44 -34.03 -33.93
N VAL A 144 -1.13 -33.54 -34.96
CA VAL A 144 -1.83 -32.24 -34.90
C VAL A 144 -2.96 -32.29 -33.86
N LEU A 145 -3.74 -33.38 -33.83
CA LEU A 145 -4.79 -33.57 -32.84
C LEU A 145 -4.26 -33.50 -31.40
N THR A 146 -3.18 -34.22 -31.13
CA THR A 146 -2.55 -34.26 -29.81
C THR A 146 -2.04 -32.88 -29.41
N GLU A 147 -1.39 -32.17 -30.33
CA GLU A 147 -0.88 -30.83 -30.10
C GLU A 147 -1.99 -29.82 -29.79
N THR A 148 -3.02 -29.76 -30.64
CA THR A 148 -4.19 -28.88 -30.43
C THR A 148 -4.88 -29.17 -29.10
N GLY A 149 -5.02 -30.46 -28.75
CA GLY A 149 -5.60 -30.88 -27.49
C GLY A 149 -4.77 -30.48 -26.27
N ILE A 150 -3.44 -30.63 -26.32
CA ILE A 150 -2.54 -30.19 -25.24
C ILE A 150 -2.60 -28.67 -25.06
N ILE A 151 -2.59 -27.90 -26.16
CA ILE A 151 -2.71 -26.43 -26.11
C ILE A 151 -4.05 -26.01 -25.50
N ALA A 152 -5.16 -26.66 -25.88
CA ALA A 152 -6.46 -26.40 -25.28
C ALA A 152 -6.45 -26.68 -23.77
N CYS A 153 -5.89 -27.81 -23.35
CA CYS A 153 -5.76 -28.16 -21.93
C CYS A 153 -4.88 -27.16 -21.15
N GLU A 154 -3.74 -26.73 -21.71
CA GLU A 154 -2.87 -25.71 -21.12
C GLU A 154 -3.64 -24.41 -20.84
N HIS A 155 -4.36 -23.90 -21.84
CA HIS A 155 -5.10 -22.65 -21.70
C HIS A 155 -6.35 -22.77 -20.81
N TYR A 156 -6.98 -23.94 -20.77
CA TYR A 156 -8.00 -24.23 -19.77
C TYR A 156 -7.43 -24.23 -18.34
N CYS A 157 -6.23 -24.78 -18.13
CA CYS A 157 -5.55 -24.72 -16.83
C CYS A 157 -5.19 -23.27 -16.45
N TYR A 158 -4.75 -22.43 -17.40
CA TYR A 158 -4.57 -20.99 -17.16
C TYR A 158 -5.87 -20.30 -16.80
N ALA A 159 -7.00 -20.67 -17.43
CA ALA A 159 -8.29 -20.10 -17.10
C ALA A 159 -8.69 -20.39 -15.65
N ILE A 160 -8.46 -21.61 -15.16
CA ILE A 160 -8.65 -21.99 -13.75
C ILE A 160 -7.68 -21.21 -12.87
N GLY A 161 -6.37 -21.23 -13.17
CA GLY A 161 -5.34 -20.60 -12.33
C GLY A 161 -5.50 -19.08 -12.15
N TYR A 162 -6.12 -18.39 -13.10
CA TYR A 162 -6.43 -16.96 -13.00
C TYR A 162 -7.84 -16.65 -12.48
N ASN A 163 -8.68 -17.66 -12.18
CA ASN A 163 -10.03 -17.48 -11.65
C ASN A 163 -10.00 -16.97 -10.20
N SER A 164 -9.77 -15.67 -10.03
CA SER A 164 -9.63 -15.05 -8.70
C SER A 164 -10.96 -14.94 -7.95
N ASN A 165 -12.08 -15.27 -8.59
CA ASN A 165 -13.41 -15.30 -7.97
C ASN A 165 -13.73 -16.63 -7.29
N ASN A 166 -12.83 -17.63 -7.35
CA ASN A 166 -13.00 -18.96 -6.75
C ASN A 166 -14.34 -19.62 -7.08
N ASN A 167 -14.77 -19.51 -8.34
CA ASN A 167 -16.01 -20.15 -8.79
C ASN A 167 -15.79 -21.65 -9.04
N GLU A 168 -15.97 -22.47 -8.01
CA GLU A 168 -15.75 -23.92 -8.06
C GLU A 168 -16.51 -24.60 -9.22
N LYS A 169 -17.74 -24.16 -9.52
CA LYS A 169 -18.55 -24.70 -10.63
C LYS A 169 -17.91 -24.47 -12.00
N PHE A 170 -17.20 -23.36 -12.16
CA PHE A 170 -16.48 -23.06 -13.40
C PHE A 170 -15.28 -23.99 -13.54
N ASP A 171 -14.52 -24.18 -12.47
CA ASP A 171 -13.35 -25.06 -12.47
C ASP A 171 -13.76 -26.51 -12.73
N GLU A 172 -14.81 -27.01 -12.07
CA GLU A 172 -15.40 -28.34 -12.31
C GLU A 172 -15.81 -28.54 -13.77
N ALA A 173 -16.50 -27.56 -14.37
CA ALA A 173 -16.90 -27.63 -15.77
C ALA A 173 -15.69 -27.69 -16.72
N ILE A 174 -14.62 -26.95 -16.42
CA ILE A 174 -13.38 -27.01 -17.19
C ILE A 174 -12.69 -28.36 -17.03
N TYR A 175 -12.62 -28.92 -15.82
CA TYR A 175 -12.02 -30.24 -15.60
C TYR A 175 -12.72 -31.33 -16.41
N VAL A 176 -14.05 -31.31 -16.49
CA VAL A 176 -14.82 -32.23 -17.33
C VAL A 176 -14.41 -32.11 -18.81
N ILE A 177 -14.20 -30.89 -19.30
CA ILE A 177 -13.75 -30.63 -20.66
C ILE A 177 -12.33 -31.16 -20.89
N ILE A 178 -11.38 -30.82 -20.01
CA ILE A 178 -9.99 -31.30 -20.09
C ILE A 178 -9.97 -32.82 -20.10
N ASN A 179 -10.69 -33.47 -19.19
CA ASN A 179 -10.74 -34.92 -19.09
C ASN A 179 -11.31 -35.57 -20.36
N SER A 180 -12.31 -34.94 -20.99
CA SER A 180 -12.84 -35.37 -22.29
C SER A 180 -11.79 -35.30 -23.39
N ILE A 181 -11.07 -34.17 -23.49
CA ILE A 181 -9.98 -33.96 -24.47
C ILE A 181 -8.89 -35.02 -24.28
N LEU A 182 -8.36 -35.17 -23.06
CA LEU A 182 -7.31 -36.13 -22.75
C LEU A 182 -7.72 -37.57 -23.07
N SER A 183 -8.96 -37.95 -22.76
CA SER A 183 -9.47 -39.28 -23.09
C SER A 183 -9.50 -39.52 -24.60
N LYS A 184 -9.91 -38.51 -25.37
CA LYS A 184 -9.98 -38.60 -26.85
C LYS A 184 -8.60 -38.63 -27.48
N ILE A 185 -7.63 -37.90 -26.93
CA ILE A 185 -6.24 -38.04 -27.34
C ILE A 185 -5.80 -39.49 -27.10
N ILE A 186 -5.94 -40.03 -25.88
CA ILE A 186 -5.52 -41.40 -25.55
C ILE A 186 -6.13 -42.42 -26.51
N GLU A 187 -7.45 -42.37 -26.73
CA GLU A 187 -8.17 -43.24 -27.67
C GLU A 187 -7.53 -43.26 -29.07
N ASN A 188 -7.10 -42.10 -29.58
CA ASN A 188 -6.46 -41.98 -30.89
C ASN A 188 -4.97 -42.36 -30.86
N THR A 189 -4.25 -42.06 -29.78
CA THR A 189 -2.82 -42.39 -29.65
C THR A 189 -2.55 -43.86 -29.42
N ASN A 190 -3.48 -44.61 -28.82
CA ASN A 190 -3.31 -46.04 -28.54
C ASN A 190 -3.11 -46.89 -29.81
N ASN A 191 -3.60 -46.41 -30.95
CA ASN A 191 -3.52 -47.10 -32.23
C ASN A 191 -2.32 -46.65 -33.09
N CYS A 192 -1.47 -45.77 -32.55
CA CYS A 192 -0.30 -45.24 -33.25
C CYS A 192 0.99 -45.61 -32.51
N GLY A 193 2.10 -45.61 -33.26
CA GLY A 193 3.45 -45.72 -32.69
C GLY A 193 3.83 -44.45 -31.93
N ASN A 194 5.11 -44.08 -31.98
CA ASN A 194 5.55 -42.81 -31.40
C ASN A 194 4.97 -41.62 -32.19
N ILE A 195 4.59 -40.56 -31.47
CA ILE A 195 3.97 -39.35 -32.01
C ILE A 195 4.99 -38.22 -31.98
N ASN A 196 5.32 -37.69 -33.16
CA ASN A 196 6.13 -36.48 -33.28
C ASN A 196 5.20 -35.26 -33.37
N LEU A 197 5.28 -34.35 -32.41
CA LEU A 197 4.58 -33.06 -32.49
C LEU A 197 5.18 -32.19 -33.60
N ILE A 198 4.35 -31.45 -34.31
CA ILE A 198 4.77 -30.74 -35.54
C ILE A 198 5.18 -29.30 -35.22
N ASN A 199 4.39 -28.58 -34.41
CA ASN A 199 4.67 -27.17 -34.09
C ASN A 199 4.99 -26.94 -32.61
N MET A 200 5.05 -28.00 -31.80
CA MET A 200 5.42 -27.92 -30.40
C MET A 200 6.76 -28.63 -30.16
N ASP A 201 7.81 -27.83 -29.91
CA ASP A 201 9.11 -28.34 -29.50
C ASP A 201 9.09 -28.88 -28.05
N TYR A 202 10.18 -29.54 -27.66
CA TYR A 202 10.29 -30.13 -26.32
C TYR A 202 10.17 -29.09 -25.21
N ILE A 203 10.74 -27.89 -25.38
CA ILE A 203 10.73 -26.84 -24.34
C ILE A 203 9.30 -26.32 -24.13
N ARG A 204 8.58 -26.03 -25.23
CA ARG A 204 7.19 -25.60 -25.20
C ARG A 204 6.30 -26.67 -24.57
N PHE A 205 6.53 -27.95 -24.91
CA PHE A 205 5.83 -29.06 -24.30
C PHE A 205 6.09 -29.14 -22.79
N ILE A 206 7.34 -29.06 -22.33
CA ILE A 206 7.66 -29.12 -20.89
C ILE A 206 7.01 -27.98 -20.12
N ASN A 207 6.94 -26.78 -20.71
CA ASN A 207 6.23 -25.65 -20.11
C ASN A 207 4.72 -25.91 -20.00
N ALA A 208 4.09 -26.43 -21.05
CA ALA A 208 2.68 -26.81 -21.03
C ALA A 208 2.42 -27.91 -19.99
N LYS A 209 3.27 -28.94 -19.95
CA LYS A 209 3.23 -30.01 -18.95
C LYS A 209 3.29 -29.46 -17.53
N LYS A 210 4.20 -28.53 -17.24
CA LYS A 210 4.32 -27.95 -15.89
C LYS A 210 3.02 -27.25 -15.46
N VAL A 211 2.36 -26.53 -16.37
CA VAL A 211 1.09 -25.86 -16.09
C VAL A 211 0.00 -26.88 -15.82
N ILE A 212 -0.12 -27.89 -16.68
CA ILE A 212 -1.09 -28.97 -16.57
C ILE A 212 -0.89 -29.76 -15.27
N ASP A 213 0.36 -30.10 -14.93
CA ASP A 213 0.70 -30.85 -13.72
C ASP A 213 0.32 -30.11 -12.42
N LEU A 214 0.43 -28.79 -12.42
CA LEU A 214 0.08 -27.97 -11.25
C LEU A 214 -1.43 -27.78 -11.08
N SER A 215 -2.20 -27.94 -12.16
CA SER A 215 -3.63 -27.65 -12.17
C SER A 215 -4.50 -28.90 -12.11
N LEU A 216 -4.02 -30.08 -12.48
CA LEU A 216 -4.85 -31.27 -12.63
C LEU A 216 -4.80 -32.24 -11.45
N GLY A 217 -5.90 -32.96 -11.25
CA GLY A 217 -6.01 -34.05 -10.29
C GLY A 217 -5.29 -35.33 -10.73
N GLU A 218 -5.19 -36.30 -9.81
CA GLU A 218 -4.40 -37.52 -10.00
C GLU A 218 -4.85 -38.35 -11.23
N ASN A 219 -6.15 -38.36 -11.54
CA ASN A 219 -6.70 -39.14 -12.65
C ASN A 219 -6.34 -38.55 -14.01
N GLU A 220 -6.46 -37.24 -14.16
CA GLU A 220 -6.10 -36.54 -15.38
C GLU A 220 -4.59 -36.54 -15.58
N LEU A 221 -3.80 -36.48 -14.50
CA LEU A 221 -2.33 -36.62 -14.55
C LEU A 221 -1.90 -38.00 -15.08
N LYS A 222 -2.58 -39.08 -14.66
CA LYS A 222 -2.34 -40.43 -15.21
C LYS A 222 -2.61 -40.46 -16.71
N LYS A 223 -3.72 -39.86 -17.15
CA LYS A 223 -4.05 -39.75 -18.59
C LYS A 223 -3.00 -38.96 -19.36
N PHE A 224 -2.60 -37.81 -18.84
CA PHE A 224 -1.56 -36.99 -19.46
C PHE A 224 -0.21 -37.71 -19.52
N SER A 225 0.14 -38.49 -18.50
CA SER A 225 1.37 -39.30 -18.48
C SER A 225 1.36 -40.39 -19.55
N ILE A 226 0.21 -41.00 -19.83
CA ILE A 226 0.06 -41.96 -20.93
C ILE A 226 0.33 -41.28 -22.27
N ILE A 227 -0.26 -40.10 -22.51
CA ILE A 227 -0.01 -39.31 -23.73
C ILE A 227 1.48 -38.99 -23.85
N PHE A 228 2.10 -38.49 -22.77
CA PHE A 228 3.52 -38.15 -22.72
C PHE A 228 4.42 -39.33 -23.10
N SER A 229 4.12 -40.54 -22.62
CA SER A 229 4.90 -41.75 -22.92
C SER A 229 4.92 -42.12 -24.42
N ARG A 230 3.99 -41.58 -25.21
CA ARG A 230 3.89 -41.79 -26.65
C ARG A 230 4.55 -40.69 -27.47
N LEU A 231 4.92 -39.57 -26.86
CA LEU A 231 5.54 -38.47 -27.56
C LEU A 231 7.02 -38.78 -27.81
N SER A 232 7.45 -38.66 -29.06
CA SER A 232 8.86 -38.61 -29.42
C SER A 232 9.24 -37.19 -29.81
N PHE A 233 10.31 -36.72 -29.21
CA PHE A 233 10.94 -35.46 -29.59
C PHE A 233 12.23 -35.82 -30.32
N PRO A 234 12.51 -35.18 -31.47
CA PRO A 234 13.82 -35.31 -32.09
C PRO A 234 14.86 -34.93 -31.03
N THR A 235 15.79 -35.85 -30.75
CA THR A 235 16.94 -35.55 -29.90
C THR A 235 17.62 -34.30 -30.45
N LEU A 236 17.78 -33.29 -29.60
CA LEU A 236 18.70 -32.18 -29.84
C LEU A 236 20.08 -32.81 -30.10
N GLY A 237 20.42 -32.96 -31.38
CA GLY A 237 21.74 -33.39 -31.84
C GLY A 237 22.75 -32.29 -31.64
#